data_AF-A0A143YX65-F1
#
_entry.id   AF-A0A143YX65-F1
#
_cell.length_a   1.000
_cell.length_b   1.000
_cell.length_c   1.000
_cell.angle_alpha   90.00
_cell.angle_beta   90.00
_cell.angle_gamma   90.00
#
_symmetry.space_group_name_H-M   'P 1'
#
loop_
_entity.id
_entity.type
_entity.pdbx_description
1 polymer ?
#
loop_
_entity_poly.entity_id
_entity_poly.type
_entity_poly.pdbx_seq_one_letter_code
_entity_poly.pdbx_strand_id
1 'polypeptide(L)'
;MLFEKTFSSQKRIDVPLLLKKRKAQESAFLAEDIRILNRKGEVWWFMAANGDCFFMANLCTPPYRLYLFRVELGDLLTVADIVHAVETGELKNSVWKPAGA
;
A
#
# COMPACT_ATOMS: atom_id res chain seq x y z
N MET A 1 -1.64 6.08 11.81
CA MET A 1 -0.28 6.59 11.48
C MET A 1 0.10 6.08 10.10
N LEU A 2 0.25 6.99 9.11
CA LEU A 2 0.75 6.67 7.76
C LEU A 2 2.22 6.29 7.90
N PHE A 3 2.53 4.99 7.85
CA PHE A 3 3.92 4.54 7.78
C PHE A 3 4.35 4.51 6.33
N GLU A 4 4.79 5.65 5.80
CA GLU A 4 5.49 5.67 4.53
C GLU A 4 6.85 5.00 4.71
N LYS A 5 6.92 3.69 4.48
CA LYS A 5 8.20 3.01 4.31
C LYS A 5 8.48 2.87 2.83
N THR A 6 9.01 3.93 2.24
CA THR A 6 9.45 3.94 0.85
C THR A 6 10.66 3.01 0.70
N PHE A 7 10.41 1.79 0.23
CA PHE A 7 11.47 0.88 -0.21
C PHE A 7 11.87 1.29 -1.63
N SER A 8 12.69 2.34 -1.75
CA SER A 8 13.35 2.66 -3.01
C SER A 8 14.43 1.62 -3.28
N SER A 9 14.22 0.80 -4.31
CA SER A 9 15.12 -0.29 -4.67
C SER A 9 15.37 -0.27 -6.18
N GLN A 10 16.61 -0.51 -6.62
CA GLN A 10 16.91 -0.74 -8.05
C GLN A 10 16.43 -2.12 -8.55
N LYS A 11 16.01 -3.01 -7.63
CA LYS A 11 15.48 -4.34 -7.94
C LYS A 11 13.95 -4.34 -7.84
N ARG A 12 13.28 -5.09 -8.72
CA ARG A 12 11.84 -5.33 -8.65
C ARG A 12 11.47 -5.95 -7.31
N ILE A 13 10.40 -5.46 -6.71
CA ILE A 13 9.88 -5.94 -5.43
C ILE A 13 8.89 -7.07 -5.71
N ASP A 14 9.19 -8.27 -5.22
CA ASP A 14 8.30 -9.43 -5.25
C ASP A 14 7.40 -9.41 -4.01
N VAL A 15 6.19 -8.87 -4.19
CA VAL A 15 5.21 -8.72 -3.11
C VAL A 15 4.76 -10.07 -2.54
N PRO A 16 4.38 -11.08 -3.35
CA PRO A 16 4.06 -12.42 -2.83
C PRO A 16 5.16 -13.01 -1.93
N LEU A 17 6.41 -12.92 -2.36
CA LEU A 17 7.54 -13.41 -1.56
C LEU A 17 7.71 -12.61 -0.26
N LEU A 18 7.52 -11.29 -0.30
CA LEU A 18 7.59 -10.42 0.88
C LEU A 18 6.54 -10.82 1.93
N LEU A 19 5.28 -11.00 1.49
CA LEU A 19 4.16 -11.36 2.35
C LEU A 19 4.37 -12.74 2.99
N LYS A 20 4.84 -13.72 2.20
CA LYS A 20 5.21 -15.05 2.72
C LYS A 20 6.30 -14.98 3.78
N LYS A 21 7.36 -14.20 3.55
CA LYS A 21 8.46 -14.01 4.52
C LYS A 21 8.00 -13.33 5.81
N ARG A 22 6.98 -12.47 5.74
CA ARG A 22 6.39 -11.77 6.88
C ARG A 22 5.34 -12.57 7.62
N LYS A 23 5.02 -13.80 7.17
CA LYS A 23 3.95 -14.63 7.72
C LYS A 23 2.62 -13.87 7.82
N ALA A 24 2.30 -13.11 6.76
CA ALA A 24 0.99 -12.46 6.66
C ALA A 24 -0.12 -13.52 6.73
N GLN A 25 -1.15 -13.26 7.53
CA GLN A 25 -2.20 -14.25 7.82
C GLN A 25 -3.19 -14.36 6.66
N GLU A 26 -3.56 -13.22 6.09
CA GLU A 26 -4.42 -13.13 4.91
C GLU A 26 -3.76 -12.17 3.93
N SER A 27 -3.79 -12.50 2.64
CA SER A 27 -3.35 -11.57 1.60
C SER A 27 -4.11 -11.80 0.31
N ALA A 28 -4.52 -10.70 -0.33
CA ALA A 28 -5.20 -10.73 -1.62
C ALA A 28 -4.57 -9.70 -2.56
N PHE A 29 -4.53 -10.07 -3.85
CA PHE A 29 -4.22 -9.12 -4.90
C PHE A 29 -5.52 -8.46 -5.36
N LEU A 30 -5.56 -7.12 -5.32
CA LEU A 30 -6.80 -6.37 -5.54
C LEU A 30 -6.89 -5.80 -6.95
N ALA A 31 -5.77 -5.35 -7.52
CA ALA A 31 -5.75 -4.78 -8.86
C ALA A 31 -4.36 -4.86 -9.51
N GLU A 32 -4.32 -5.35 -10.74
CA GLU A 32 -3.16 -5.27 -11.63
C GLU A 32 -3.29 -4.17 -12.66
N ASP A 33 -2.15 -3.82 -13.26
CA ASP A 33 -2.04 -2.99 -14.45
C ASP A 33 -2.67 -1.59 -14.32
N ILE A 34 -2.85 -1.14 -13.09
CA ILE A 34 -3.30 0.22 -12.81
C ILE A 34 -2.18 1.23 -13.07
N ARG A 35 -2.57 2.49 -13.29
CA ARG A 35 -1.62 3.61 -13.37
C ARG A 35 -1.59 4.34 -12.05
N ILE A 36 -0.39 4.47 -11.48
CA ILE A 36 -0.10 5.29 -10.29
C ILE A 36 1.06 6.19 -10.67
N LEU A 37 0.92 7.52 -10.52
CA LEU A 37 1.96 8.47 -10.94
C LEU A 37 2.38 8.27 -12.40
N ASN A 38 1.41 7.99 -13.29
CA ASN A 38 1.62 7.62 -14.70
C ASN A 38 2.46 6.35 -14.95
N ARG A 39 2.57 5.46 -13.97
CA ARG A 39 3.40 4.25 -14.05
C ARG A 39 2.56 3.01 -13.76
N LYS A 40 2.90 1.88 -14.40
CA LYS A 40 2.26 0.59 -14.13
C LYS A 40 2.48 0.20 -12.66
N GLY A 41 1.40 -0.15 -11.98
CA GLY A 41 1.40 -0.54 -10.58
C GLY A 41 0.42 -1.66 -10.25
N GLU A 42 0.55 -2.15 -9.02
CA GLU A 42 -0.17 -3.29 -8.46
C GLU A 42 -0.64 -2.92 -7.05
N VAL A 43 -1.88 -3.28 -6.67
CA VAL A 43 -2.39 -3.09 -5.30
C VAL A 43 -2.68 -4.41 -4.63
N TRP A 44 -2.17 -4.56 -3.42
CA TRP A 44 -2.32 -5.74 -2.58
C TRP A 44 -2.94 -5.33 -1.25
N TRP A 45 -3.64 -6.26 -0.63
CA TRP A 45 -4.13 -6.16 0.74
C TRP A 45 -3.62 -7.34 1.56
N PHE A 46 -3.32 -7.12 2.84
CA PHE A 46 -2.98 -8.20 3.75
C PHE A 46 -3.25 -7.86 5.22
N MET A 47 -3.36 -8.90 6.05
CA MET A 47 -3.48 -8.80 7.50
C MET A 47 -2.17 -9.23 8.18
N ALA A 48 -1.66 -8.38 9.07
CA ALA A 48 -0.51 -8.71 9.90
C ALA A 48 -0.91 -9.58 11.10
N ALA A 49 0.06 -10.28 11.69
CA ALA A 49 -0.19 -11.22 12.79
C ALA A 49 -0.78 -10.58 14.06
N ASN A 50 -0.65 -9.26 14.22
CA ASN A 50 -1.25 -8.50 15.33
C ASN A 50 -2.69 -8.03 15.04
N GLY A 51 -3.29 -8.47 13.92
CA GLY A 51 -4.64 -8.09 13.51
C GLY A 51 -4.74 -6.79 12.71
N ASP A 52 -3.62 -6.10 12.47
CA ASP A 52 -3.62 -4.88 11.68
C ASP A 52 -3.85 -5.16 10.19
N CYS A 53 -4.70 -4.35 9.57
CA CYS A 53 -5.00 -4.38 8.14
C CYS A 53 -4.06 -3.45 7.37
N PHE A 54 -3.52 -3.92 6.25
CA PHE A 54 -2.62 -3.16 5.40
C PHE A 54 -2.98 -3.24 3.92
N PHE A 55 -2.74 -2.14 3.21
CA PHE A 55 -2.70 -2.08 1.76
C PHE A 55 -1.29 -1.76 1.29
N MET A 56 -0.90 -2.35 0.16
CA MET A 56 0.38 -2.11 -0.49
C MET A 56 0.14 -1.67 -1.93
N ALA A 57 0.82 -0.60 -2.35
CA ALA A 57 0.89 -0.20 -3.76
C ALA A 57 2.33 -0.34 -4.25
N ASN A 58 2.54 -1.12 -5.31
CA ASN A 58 3.85 -1.42 -5.88
C ASN A 58 3.96 -0.84 -7.28
N LEU A 59 4.92 0.04 -7.53
CA LEU A 59 5.25 0.52 -8.87
C LEU A 59 6.16 -0.51 -9.56
N CYS A 60 5.63 -1.16 -10.60
CA CYS A 60 6.27 -2.28 -11.29
C CYS A 60 7.21 -1.86 -12.43
N THR A 61 7.56 -0.58 -12.47
CA THR A 61 8.55 -0.01 -13.40
C THR A 61 9.71 0.58 -12.61
N PRO A 62 10.89 0.83 -13.20
CA PRO A 62 11.94 1.62 -12.56
C PRO A 62 11.61 3.13 -12.49
N PRO A 63 12.00 3.85 -11.42
CA PRO A 63 12.54 3.34 -10.17
C PRO A 63 11.45 2.64 -9.36
N TYR A 64 11.67 1.37 -8.98
CA TYR A 64 10.68 0.59 -8.25
C TYR A 64 10.41 1.22 -6.89
N ARG A 65 9.13 1.30 -6.50
CA ARG A 65 8.69 1.86 -5.23
C ARG A 65 7.56 1.01 -4.67
N LEU A 66 7.60 0.80 -3.37
CA LEU A 66 6.53 0.17 -2.62
C LEU A 66 6.04 1.14 -1.56
N TYR A 67 4.72 1.35 -1.57
CA TYR A 67 3.98 2.14 -0.60
C TYR A 67 3.19 1.19 0.29
N LEU A 68 3.12 1.49 1.58
CA LEU A 68 2.43 0.69 2.58
C LEU A 68 1.49 1.60 3.37
N PHE A 69 0.24 1.19 3.51
CA PHE A 69 -0.81 1.91 4.20
C PHE A 69 -1.34 1.03 5.31
N ARG A 70 -1.22 1.46 6.57
CA ARG A 70 -1.92 0.83 7.69
C ARG A 70 -3.33 1.41 7.75
N VAL A 71 -4.32 0.55 7.89
CA VAL A 71 -5.73 0.91 7.90
C VAL A 71 -6.35 0.43 9.20
N GLU A 72 -7.13 1.29 9.84
CA GLU A 72 -7.84 0.92 11.06
C GLU A 72 -9.04 0.03 10.72
N LEU A 73 -9.36 -0.89 11.62
CA LEU A 73 -10.51 -1.79 11.47
C LEU A 73 -11.80 -0.96 11.41
N GLY A 74 -12.51 -1.02 10.28
CA GLY A 74 -13.75 -0.29 10.03
C GLY A 74 -13.64 0.73 8.89
N ASP A 75 -12.42 1.14 8.52
CA ASP A 75 -12.21 1.99 7.36
C ASP A 75 -12.36 1.18 6.07
N LEU A 76 -13.24 1.64 5.18
CA LEU A 76 -13.41 1.06 3.85
C LEU A 76 -12.58 1.88 2.85
N LEU A 77 -11.46 1.32 2.40
CA LEU A 77 -10.64 1.90 1.35
C LEU A 77 -10.83 1.15 0.03
N THR A 78 -10.97 1.91 -1.05
CA THR A 78 -10.97 1.38 -2.41
C THR A 78 -9.57 1.45 -3.01
N VAL A 79 -9.36 0.71 -4.11
CA VAL A 79 -8.12 0.83 -4.91
C VAL A 79 -7.89 2.29 -5.34
N ALA A 80 -8.95 3.03 -5.69
CA ALA A 80 -8.83 4.43 -6.10
C ALA A 80 -8.32 5.35 -4.97
N ASP A 81 -8.72 5.10 -3.72
CA ASP A 81 -8.24 5.86 -2.56
C ASP A 81 -6.74 5.61 -2.32
N ILE A 82 -6.29 4.37 -2.51
CA ILE A 82 -4.86 4.02 -2.42
C ILE A 82 -4.06 4.72 -3.53
N VAL A 83 -4.55 4.71 -4.78
CA VAL A 83 -3.89 5.42 -5.88
C VAL A 83 -3.79 6.91 -5.57
N HIS A 84 -4.90 7.53 -5.15
CA HIS A 84 -4.94 8.94 -4.78
C HIS A 84 -3.93 9.27 -3.68
N ALA A 85 -3.82 8.42 -2.65
CA ALA A 85 -2.87 8.60 -1.56
C ALA A 85 -1.42 8.49 -2.02
N VAL A 86 -1.09 7.61 -2.96
CA VAL A 86 0.27 7.56 -3.53
C VAL A 86 0.56 8.83 -4.36
N GLU A 87 -0.44 9.33 -5.09
CA GLU A 87 -0.25 10.46 -6.00
C GLU A 87 -0.19 11.82 -5.29
N THR A 88 -0.92 11.96 -4.20
CA THR A 88 -1.07 13.24 -3.47
C THR A 88 -0.38 13.26 -2.12
N GLY A 89 -0.10 12.09 -1.53
CA GLY A 89 0.30 11.96 -0.14
C GLY A 89 -0.88 11.99 0.85
N GLU A 90 -2.11 12.13 0.37
CA GLU A 90 -3.31 12.28 1.21
C GLU A 90 -4.29 11.09 1.04
N LEU A 91 -4.70 10.47 2.15
CA LEU A 91 -5.70 9.41 2.13
C LEU A 91 -7.11 10.00 2.29
N LYS A 92 -7.90 10.02 1.21
CA LYS A 92 -9.28 10.50 1.23
C LYS A 92 -10.13 9.67 2.22
N ASN A 93 -11.01 10.32 2.97
CA ASN A 93 -11.86 9.73 4.02
C ASN A 93 -11.14 9.11 5.23
N SER A 94 -9.83 9.25 5.36
CA SER A 94 -9.19 8.93 6.63
C SER A 94 -9.67 9.93 7.68
N VAL A 95 -10.04 9.45 8.87
CA VAL A 95 -10.21 10.31 10.06
C VAL A 95 -8.85 10.88 10.53
N TRP A 96 -7.85 10.81 9.66
CA TRP A 96 -6.50 11.25 9.90
C TRP A 96 -6.49 12.77 10.02
N LYS A 97 -6.21 13.22 11.25
CA LYS A 97 -5.59 14.51 11.47
C LYS A 97 -4.08 14.28 11.58
N PRO A 98 -3.24 15.08 10.92
CA PRO A 98 -1.82 15.09 11.23
C PRO A 98 -1.65 15.37 12.73
N ALA A 99 -0.66 14.72 13.36
CA ALA A 99 -0.27 15.10 14.71
C ALA A 99 0.23 16.56 14.67
N GLY A 100 -0.62 17.50 15.07
CA GLY A 100 -0.31 18.93 15.09
C GLY A 100 -1.31 19.86 14.38
N ALA A 101 -2.46 19.38 13.88
CA ALA A 101 -3.54 20.24 13.36
C ALA A 101 -4.66 20.48 14.38
#